data_AF-A0A0H5CNB3-F1
#
_entry.id   AF-A0A0H5CNB3-F1
#
_cell.length_a   1.000
_cell.length_b   1.000
_cell.length_c   1.000
_cell.angle_alpha   90.00
_cell.angle_beta   90.00
_cell.angle_gamma   90.00
#
_symmetry.space_group_name_H-M   'P 1'
#
loop_
_entity.id
_entity.type
_entity.pdbx_description
1 polymer ?
#
loop_
_entity_poly.entity_id
_entity_poly.type
_entity_poly.pdbx_seq_one_letter_code
_entity_poly.pdbx_strand_id
1 'polypeptide(L)'
;MTTPTTSKLGQDVVDVDKPDDGDLTLWSVTTVLGALDKPALLYWAAEQAASAAIDNQATWQAMLADRGRTEAVKWLRDARFRRPRNLLSSADLGTVVHHLCEVYALTGVRPGKDAIADAMRNTGGDQVDVRAEGPVVEAMLDRFDGWLQRFTPSYQATEVCVYSPTYGYAGQTDGFLTIDGVRFIGDYKTSREPYDSRGKLKTPYPEQVGLQLAAYRYAEFAAVWRPRRTEQFRRRYYLLGEAERAMAEPVPTVDSGLVIQITPESCESYPIRCDETVHEAFLFAVEAFRWLNYTSKTVMGGALESAGDR
;
A
#
# COMPACT_ATOMS: atom_id res chain seq x y z
N MET A 1 5.54 -8.69 -42.78
CA MET A 1 4.51 -8.17 -41.86
C MET A 1 5.12 -8.23 -40.46
N THR A 2 5.62 -7.10 -39.99
CA THR A 2 6.10 -6.94 -38.61
C THR A 2 4.88 -6.91 -37.70
N THR A 3 4.72 -7.94 -36.87
CA THR A 3 3.76 -7.92 -35.77
C THR A 3 4.04 -6.68 -34.92
N PRO A 4 3.09 -5.76 -34.71
CA PRO A 4 3.31 -4.65 -33.80
C PRO A 4 3.61 -5.26 -32.43
N THR A 5 4.75 -4.89 -31.85
CA THR A 5 5.11 -5.24 -30.48
C THR A 5 4.10 -4.52 -29.60
N THR A 6 3.03 -5.21 -29.20
CA THR A 6 2.07 -4.67 -28.24
C THR A 6 2.85 -4.38 -26.97
N SER A 7 2.95 -3.10 -26.61
CA SER A 7 3.59 -2.65 -25.38
C SER A 7 2.87 -3.33 -24.21
N LYS A 8 3.61 -4.14 -23.44
CA LYS A 8 3.05 -4.85 -22.29
C LYS A 8 2.97 -3.87 -21.13
N LEU A 9 1.76 -3.46 -20.77
CA LEU A 9 1.48 -2.76 -19.52
C LEU A 9 1.73 -3.71 -18.34
N GLY A 10 2.33 -3.18 -17.27
CA GLY A 10 2.57 -3.94 -16.05
C GLY A 10 3.90 -4.67 -16.05
N GLN A 11 4.83 -4.18 -15.25
CA GLN A 11 6.11 -4.85 -14.97
C GLN A 11 6.58 -4.49 -13.56
N ASP A 12 7.30 -5.42 -12.92
CA ASP A 12 7.79 -5.23 -11.56
C ASP A 12 8.73 -4.03 -11.45
N VAL A 13 8.46 -3.22 -10.42
CA VAL A 13 9.31 -2.10 -10.01
C VAL A 13 10.73 -2.58 -9.69
N VAL A 14 11.72 -1.77 -10.05
CA VAL A 14 13.12 -1.96 -9.66
C VAL A 14 13.46 -0.93 -8.58
N ASP A 15 13.85 -1.39 -7.40
CA ASP A 15 14.39 -0.52 -6.36
C ASP A 15 15.84 -0.14 -6.69
N VAL A 16 16.15 1.15 -6.60
CA VAL A 16 17.47 1.73 -6.84
C VAL A 16 17.87 2.66 -5.68
N ASP A 17 19.19 2.82 -5.47
CA ASP A 17 19.72 3.57 -4.34
C ASP A 17 19.46 5.08 -4.43
N LYS A 18 19.50 5.65 -5.65
CA LYS A 18 19.34 7.09 -5.90
C LYS A 18 18.87 7.37 -7.33
N PRO A 19 18.36 8.59 -7.61
CA PRO A 19 18.08 9.05 -8.96
C PRO A 19 19.35 9.14 -9.82
N ASP A 20 19.18 8.90 -11.12
CA ASP A 20 20.15 9.25 -12.15
C ASP A 20 20.03 10.73 -12.53
N ASP A 21 21.08 11.29 -13.13
CA ASP A 21 21.07 12.68 -13.59
C ASP A 21 19.98 12.90 -14.65
N GLY A 22 19.10 13.87 -14.42
CA GLY A 22 17.98 14.20 -15.32
C GLY A 22 16.70 13.38 -15.07
N ASP A 23 16.68 12.52 -14.06
CA ASP A 23 15.46 11.84 -13.64
C ASP A 23 14.40 12.82 -13.13
N LEU A 24 13.18 12.65 -13.65
CA LEU A 24 12.00 13.22 -13.02
C LEU A 24 11.68 12.38 -11.77
N THR A 25 11.65 13.04 -10.62
CA THR A 25 11.35 12.41 -9.33
C THR A 25 9.91 12.72 -8.93
N LEU A 26 9.10 11.68 -8.74
CA LEU A 26 7.67 11.80 -8.40
C LEU A 26 7.39 11.15 -7.05
N TRP A 27 6.52 11.75 -6.23
CA TRP A 27 6.11 11.16 -4.95
C TRP A 27 5.21 9.95 -5.18
N SER A 28 5.37 8.89 -4.39
CA SER A 28 4.36 7.84 -4.42
C SER A 28 3.02 8.37 -3.90
N VAL A 29 1.89 7.94 -4.49
CA VAL A 29 0.55 8.28 -3.99
C VAL A 29 0.41 7.89 -2.52
N THR A 30 0.93 6.72 -2.11
CA THR A 30 0.95 6.29 -0.70
C THR A 30 1.75 7.20 0.22
N THR A 31 2.83 7.82 -0.28
CA THR A 31 3.63 8.81 0.45
C THR A 31 2.83 10.11 0.63
N VAL A 32 2.16 10.57 -0.42
CA VAL A 32 1.28 11.75 -0.38
C VAL A 32 0.17 11.55 0.66
N LEU A 33 -0.53 10.41 0.61
CA LEU A 33 -1.61 10.08 1.54
C LEU A 33 -1.12 9.95 3.00
N GLY A 34 0.19 9.83 3.23
CA GLY A 34 0.79 9.91 4.56
C GLY A 34 0.65 11.27 5.24
N ALA A 35 0.25 12.32 4.51
CA ALA A 35 -0.09 13.63 5.08
C ALA A 35 -1.45 13.64 5.81
N LEU A 36 -2.33 12.67 5.51
CA LEU A 36 -3.65 12.58 6.12
C LEU A 36 -3.55 11.87 7.47
N ASP A 37 -4.34 12.35 8.44
CA ASP A 37 -4.40 11.73 9.76
C ASP A 37 -5.02 10.33 9.71
N LYS A 38 -4.59 9.46 10.63
CA LYS A 38 -5.07 8.08 10.78
C LYS A 38 -5.53 7.85 12.21
N PRO A 39 -6.66 8.46 12.64
CA PRO A 39 -7.08 8.49 14.03
C PRO A 39 -7.31 7.09 14.62
N ALA A 40 -7.71 6.12 13.80
CA ALA A 40 -7.87 4.72 14.22
C ALA A 40 -6.57 4.11 14.79
N LEU A 41 -5.39 4.50 14.28
CA LEU A 41 -4.11 3.99 14.76
C LEU A 41 -3.78 4.46 16.18
N LEU A 42 -4.30 5.61 16.60
CA LEU A 42 -4.14 6.09 17.97
C LEU A 42 -4.86 5.17 18.95
N TYR A 43 -6.13 4.85 18.67
CA TYR A 43 -6.93 3.95 19.50
C TYR A 43 -6.34 2.54 19.51
N TRP A 44 -5.95 2.02 18.35
CA TRP A 44 -5.27 0.73 18.25
C TRP A 44 -3.97 0.72 19.05
N ALA A 45 -3.12 1.74 18.95
CA ALA A 45 -1.87 1.80 19.70
C ALA A 45 -2.10 1.84 21.22
N ALA A 46 -3.17 2.50 21.68
CA ALA A 46 -3.57 2.50 23.08
C ALA A 46 -4.06 1.12 23.53
N GLU A 47 -4.86 0.45 22.71
CA GLU A 47 -5.34 -0.92 22.94
C GLU A 47 -4.17 -1.90 23.05
N GLN A 48 -3.18 -1.85 22.15
CA GLN A 48 -1.99 -2.71 22.22
C GLN A 48 -1.21 -2.54 23.53
N ALA A 49 -1.09 -1.30 24.02
CA ALA A 49 -0.43 -1.02 25.30
C ALA A 49 -1.27 -1.51 26.50
N ALA A 50 -2.59 -1.35 26.45
CA ALA A 50 -3.51 -1.82 27.48
C ALA A 50 -3.54 -3.35 27.57
N SER A 51 -3.65 -4.04 26.44
CA SER A 51 -3.61 -5.50 26.38
C SER A 51 -2.28 -6.03 26.90
N ALA A 52 -1.14 -5.45 26.50
CA ALA A 52 0.16 -5.84 27.04
C ALA A 52 0.29 -5.61 28.56
N ALA A 53 -0.39 -4.60 29.12
CA ALA A 53 -0.41 -4.36 30.56
C ALA A 53 -1.15 -5.47 31.33
N ILE A 54 -2.20 -6.04 30.73
CA ILE A 54 -2.99 -7.13 31.29
C ILE A 54 -2.27 -8.46 31.05
N ASP A 55 -1.99 -8.80 29.79
CA ASP A 55 -1.47 -10.10 29.36
C ASP A 55 -0.03 -10.36 29.84
N ASN A 56 0.73 -9.30 30.13
CA ASN A 56 2.12 -9.40 30.55
C ASN A 56 2.38 -8.74 31.92
N GLN A 57 1.39 -8.81 32.81
CA GLN A 57 1.43 -8.15 34.12
C GLN A 57 2.72 -8.46 34.91
N ALA A 58 3.05 -9.74 35.06
CA ALA A 58 4.25 -10.16 35.80
C ALA A 58 5.54 -9.58 35.20
N THR A 59 5.63 -9.53 33.87
CA THR A 59 6.82 -9.05 33.15
C THR A 59 7.09 -7.57 33.40
N TRP A 60 6.07 -6.71 33.22
CA TRP A 60 6.30 -5.28 33.38
C TRP A 60 6.41 -4.88 34.86
N GLN A 61 5.77 -5.61 35.79
CA GLN A 61 5.94 -5.39 37.23
C GLN A 61 7.37 -5.73 37.70
N ALA A 62 7.94 -6.83 37.23
CA ALA A 62 9.33 -7.16 37.49
C ALA A 62 10.27 -6.08 36.91
N MET A 63 10.01 -5.63 35.68
CA MET A 63 10.78 -4.54 35.06
C MET A 63 10.67 -3.23 35.83
N LEU A 64 9.48 -2.91 36.38
CA LEU A 64 9.26 -1.73 37.20
C LEU A 64 10.09 -1.77 38.49
N ALA A 65 10.15 -2.94 39.15
CA ALA A 65 10.91 -3.12 40.38
C ALA A 65 12.43 -3.05 40.16
N ASP A 66 12.92 -3.63 39.07
CA ASP A 66 14.37 -3.75 38.78
C ASP A 66 14.94 -2.51 38.04
N ARG A 67 14.23 -2.04 37.01
CA ARG A 67 14.72 -1.01 36.06
C ARG A 67 13.99 0.32 36.17
N GLY A 68 12.94 0.40 36.99
CA GLY A 68 12.19 1.61 37.27
C GLY A 68 11.10 1.96 36.25
N ARG A 69 10.35 3.02 36.56
CA ARG A 69 9.14 3.44 35.83
C ARG A 69 9.40 3.73 34.35
N THR A 70 10.49 4.41 34.03
CA THR A 70 10.80 4.84 32.65
C THR A 70 10.88 3.64 31.71
N GLU A 71 11.55 2.56 32.13
CA GLU A 71 11.72 1.36 31.33
C GLU A 71 10.44 0.55 31.21
N ALA A 72 9.67 0.41 32.29
CA ALA A 72 8.38 -0.28 32.25
C ALA A 72 7.37 0.44 31.34
N VAL A 73 7.28 1.77 31.43
CA VAL A 73 6.40 2.58 30.56
C VAL A 73 6.86 2.49 29.11
N LYS A 74 8.16 2.60 28.84
CA LYS A 74 8.72 2.44 27.49
C LYS A 74 8.36 1.07 26.93
N TRP A 75 8.55 0.01 27.70
CA TRP A 75 8.21 -1.35 27.31
C TRP A 75 6.73 -1.43 26.93
N LEU A 76 5.79 -1.07 27.81
CA LEU A 76 4.35 -1.09 27.52
C LEU A 76 3.97 -0.24 26.30
N ARG A 77 4.49 0.98 26.20
CA ARG A 77 4.27 1.88 25.06
C ARG A 77 4.70 1.24 23.74
N ASP A 78 5.83 0.54 23.75
CA ASP A 78 6.42 -0.10 22.57
C ASP A 78 5.74 -1.44 22.23
N ALA A 79 4.76 -1.90 23.03
CA ALA A 79 3.97 -3.09 22.71
C ALA A 79 3.26 -2.99 21.36
N ARG A 80 2.85 -1.79 20.95
CA ARG A 80 2.27 -1.51 19.63
C ARG A 80 3.20 -1.84 18.44
N PHE A 81 4.51 -1.99 18.69
CA PHE A 81 5.49 -2.35 17.66
C PHE A 81 5.89 -3.83 17.74
N ARG A 82 5.40 -4.58 18.73
CA ARG A 82 5.71 -6.00 18.87
C ARG A 82 4.83 -6.79 17.92
N ARG A 83 5.47 -7.72 17.24
CA ARG A 83 4.83 -8.73 16.40
C ARG A 83 5.50 -10.08 16.65
N PRO A 84 4.77 -11.20 16.51
CA PRO A 84 5.39 -12.51 16.46
C PRO A 84 6.46 -12.53 15.36
N ARG A 85 7.70 -12.91 15.71
CA ARG A 85 8.83 -12.88 14.75
C ARG A 85 8.73 -13.96 13.69
N ASN A 86 8.02 -15.04 13.98
CA ASN A 86 7.82 -16.20 13.12
C ASN A 86 6.56 -16.10 12.24
N LEU A 87 5.74 -15.07 12.41
CA LEU A 87 4.59 -14.84 11.55
C LEU A 87 4.88 -13.68 10.59
N LEU A 88 4.21 -13.69 9.43
CA LEU A 88 4.26 -12.56 8.51
C LEU A 88 3.72 -11.30 9.20
N SER A 89 4.34 -10.15 8.94
CA SER A 89 3.69 -8.89 9.30
C SER A 89 2.46 -8.66 8.43
N SER A 90 1.57 -7.76 8.81
CA SER A 90 0.40 -7.44 7.98
C SER A 90 0.79 -6.93 6.59
N ALA A 91 1.93 -6.23 6.48
CA ALA A 91 2.48 -5.79 5.20
C ALA A 91 3.00 -6.97 4.37
N ASP A 92 3.80 -7.86 4.98
CA ASP A 92 4.38 -9.01 4.29
C ASP A 92 3.30 -10.01 3.85
N LEU A 93 2.27 -10.22 4.69
CA LEU A 93 1.10 -11.03 4.33
C LEU A 93 0.40 -10.46 3.10
N GLY A 94 0.21 -9.13 3.06
CA GLY A 94 -0.36 -8.47 1.89
C GLY A 94 0.47 -8.68 0.65
N THR A 95 1.79 -8.47 0.72
CA THR A 95 2.70 -8.72 -0.42
C THR A 95 2.62 -10.16 -0.92
N VAL A 96 2.66 -11.15 -0.03
CA VAL A 96 2.55 -12.57 -0.38
C VAL A 96 1.22 -12.86 -1.09
N VAL A 97 0.11 -12.41 -0.52
CA VAL A 97 -1.22 -12.72 -1.05
C VAL A 97 -1.48 -11.98 -2.36
N HIS A 98 -1.08 -10.72 -2.50
CA HIS A 98 -1.19 -9.98 -3.77
C HIS A 98 -0.45 -10.70 -4.88
N HIS A 99 0.82 -11.06 -4.64
CA HIS A 99 1.63 -11.79 -5.62
C HIS A 99 0.99 -13.11 -6.05
N LEU A 100 0.52 -13.92 -5.08
CA LEU A 100 -0.10 -15.21 -5.39
C LEU A 100 -1.45 -15.06 -6.10
N CYS A 101 -2.25 -14.05 -5.75
CA CYS A 101 -3.52 -13.75 -6.43
C CYS A 101 -3.29 -13.24 -7.85
N GLU A 102 -2.27 -12.42 -8.08
CA GLU A 102 -1.87 -11.96 -9.41
C GLU A 102 -1.44 -13.15 -10.29
N VAL A 103 -0.51 -13.97 -9.80
CA VAL A 103 -0.06 -15.18 -10.51
C VAL A 103 -1.24 -16.06 -10.87
N TYR A 104 -2.18 -16.26 -9.93
CA TYR A 104 -3.37 -17.05 -10.19
C TYR A 104 -4.25 -16.40 -11.26
N ALA A 105 -4.57 -15.11 -11.12
CA ALA A 105 -5.42 -14.38 -12.06
C ALA A 105 -4.87 -14.39 -13.50
N LEU A 106 -3.55 -14.28 -13.66
CA LEU A 106 -2.90 -14.25 -14.97
C LEU A 106 -2.72 -15.63 -15.61
N THR A 107 -2.47 -16.67 -14.81
CA THR A 107 -2.15 -18.01 -15.33
C THR A 107 -3.35 -18.95 -15.36
N GLY A 108 -4.40 -18.66 -14.57
CA GLY A 108 -5.50 -19.58 -14.31
C GLY A 108 -5.10 -20.80 -13.48
N VAL A 109 -3.86 -20.87 -12.99
CA VAL A 109 -3.34 -21.97 -12.20
C VAL A 109 -3.25 -21.55 -10.74
N ARG A 110 -4.04 -22.20 -9.87
CA ARG A 110 -4.01 -21.92 -8.44
C ARG A 110 -2.62 -22.27 -7.86
N PRO A 111 -1.94 -21.34 -7.18
CA PRO A 111 -0.68 -21.65 -6.51
C PRO A 111 -0.84 -22.78 -5.49
N GLY A 112 0.06 -23.76 -5.55
CA GLY A 112 0.14 -24.89 -4.62
C GLY A 112 0.94 -24.54 -3.36
N LYS A 113 1.03 -25.52 -2.44
CA LYS A 113 1.70 -25.34 -1.13
C LYS A 113 3.16 -24.91 -1.23
N ASP A 114 3.89 -25.44 -2.20
CA ASP A 114 5.30 -25.11 -2.39
C ASP A 114 5.47 -23.64 -2.83
N ALA A 115 4.66 -23.18 -3.79
CA ALA A 115 4.66 -21.79 -4.23
C ALA A 115 4.26 -20.82 -3.10
N ILE A 116 3.29 -21.20 -2.27
CA ILE A 116 2.91 -20.44 -1.06
C ILE A 116 4.11 -20.34 -0.11
N ALA A 117 4.73 -21.47 0.21
CA ALA A 117 5.86 -21.54 1.13
C ALA A 117 7.06 -20.70 0.65
N ASP A 118 7.33 -20.72 -0.66
CA ASP A 118 8.40 -19.95 -1.27
C ASP A 118 8.10 -18.44 -1.24
N ALA A 119 6.88 -18.02 -1.60
CA ALA A 119 6.48 -16.62 -1.52
C ALA A 119 6.60 -16.07 -0.08
N MET A 120 6.20 -16.88 0.91
CA MET A 120 6.30 -16.53 2.33
C MET A 120 7.75 -16.35 2.78
N ARG A 121 8.66 -17.25 2.40
CA ARG A 121 10.08 -17.15 2.74
C ARG A 121 10.77 -16.00 2.02
N ASN A 122 10.46 -15.80 0.74
CA ASN A 122 11.03 -14.71 -0.06
C ASN A 122 10.67 -13.32 0.51
N THR A 123 9.45 -13.18 1.03
CA THR A 123 8.97 -11.90 1.57
C THR A 123 9.31 -11.73 3.05
N GLY A 124 9.01 -12.74 3.87
CA GLY A 124 9.12 -12.65 5.32
C GLY A 124 10.45 -13.13 5.88
N GLY A 125 11.29 -13.84 5.11
CA GLY A 125 12.56 -14.43 5.54
C GLY A 125 12.44 -15.84 6.11
N ASP A 126 13.59 -16.49 6.32
CA ASP A 126 13.70 -17.91 6.73
C ASP A 126 13.06 -18.22 8.08
N GLN A 127 12.88 -17.21 8.95
CA GLN A 127 12.31 -17.38 10.27
C GLN A 127 10.78 -17.55 10.26
N VAL A 128 10.12 -17.36 9.11
CA VAL A 128 8.67 -17.52 9.00
C VAL A 128 8.28 -18.99 9.18
N ASP A 129 7.37 -19.23 10.12
CA ASP A 129 6.78 -20.54 10.35
C ASP A 129 5.70 -20.82 9.30
N VAL A 130 6.12 -21.42 8.19
CA VAL A 130 5.22 -21.81 7.10
C VAL A 130 4.12 -22.75 7.54
N ARG A 131 4.33 -23.58 8.58
CA ARG A 131 3.29 -24.50 9.06
C ARG A 131 2.19 -23.76 9.80
N ALA A 132 2.53 -22.73 10.55
CA ALA A 132 1.57 -21.90 11.27
C ALA A 132 0.85 -20.92 10.33
N GLU A 133 1.58 -20.29 9.40
CA GLU A 133 1.06 -19.17 8.60
C GLU A 133 0.52 -19.62 7.22
N GLY A 134 1.01 -20.74 6.68
CA GLY A 134 0.58 -21.30 5.39
C GLY A 134 -0.93 -21.54 5.29
N PRO A 135 -1.60 -22.13 6.29
CA PRO A 135 -3.05 -22.30 6.29
C PRO A 135 -3.84 -20.99 6.16
N VAL A 136 -3.31 -19.87 6.65
CA VAL A 136 -3.95 -18.55 6.53
C VAL A 136 -3.92 -18.08 5.07
N VAL A 137 -2.77 -18.20 4.41
CA VAL A 137 -2.60 -17.85 2.99
C VAL A 137 -3.40 -18.81 2.08
N GLU A 138 -3.38 -20.11 2.37
CA GLU A 138 -4.20 -21.11 1.66
C GLU A 138 -5.69 -20.74 1.71
N ALA A 139 -6.21 -20.41 2.90
CA ALA A 139 -7.61 -20.01 3.07
C ALA A 139 -7.93 -18.73 2.30
N MET A 140 -7.06 -17.72 2.33
CA MET A 140 -7.25 -16.49 1.53
C MET A 140 -7.29 -16.78 0.01
N LEU A 141 -6.43 -17.68 -0.48
CA LEU A 141 -6.46 -18.11 -1.88
C LEU A 141 -7.72 -18.90 -2.24
N ASP A 142 -8.26 -19.71 -1.32
CA ASP A 142 -9.55 -20.38 -1.53
C ASP A 142 -10.70 -19.38 -1.63
N ARG A 143 -10.67 -18.30 -0.83
CA ARG A 143 -11.66 -17.22 -0.94
C ARG A 143 -11.53 -16.46 -2.25
N PHE A 144 -10.30 -16.18 -2.68
CA PHE A 144 -10.04 -15.54 -3.96
C PHE A 144 -10.48 -16.40 -5.15
N ASP A 145 -10.21 -17.71 -5.14
CA ASP A 145 -10.72 -18.67 -6.13
C ASP A 145 -12.26 -18.59 -6.25
N GLY A 146 -12.96 -18.64 -5.12
CA GLY A 146 -14.41 -18.49 -5.11
C GLY A 146 -14.89 -17.13 -5.65
N TRP A 147 -14.12 -16.06 -5.48
CA TRP A 147 -14.41 -14.76 -6.09
C TRP A 147 -14.18 -14.77 -7.61
N LEU A 148 -13.08 -15.36 -8.09
CA LEU A 148 -12.81 -15.53 -9.52
C LEU A 148 -13.92 -16.34 -10.22
N GLN A 149 -14.42 -17.40 -9.58
CA GLN A 149 -15.51 -18.22 -10.13
C GLN A 149 -16.85 -17.47 -10.15
N ARG A 150 -17.12 -16.59 -9.19
CA ARG A 150 -18.35 -15.80 -9.12
C ARG A 150 -18.41 -14.70 -10.18
N PHE A 151 -17.29 -14.02 -10.43
CA PHE A 151 -17.27 -12.81 -11.26
C PHE A 151 -16.53 -12.97 -12.59
N THR A 152 -15.73 -14.03 -12.76
CA THR A 152 -14.97 -14.32 -13.98
C THR A 152 -14.28 -13.09 -14.59
N PRO A 153 -13.48 -12.33 -13.81
CA PRO A 153 -12.88 -11.09 -14.27
C PRO A 153 -11.92 -11.32 -15.43
N SER A 154 -11.94 -10.41 -16.41
CA SER A 154 -10.93 -10.34 -17.47
C SER A 154 -9.89 -9.29 -17.10
N TYR A 155 -8.65 -9.69 -16.83
CA TYR A 155 -7.53 -8.77 -16.57
C TYR A 155 -6.93 -8.27 -17.88
N GLN A 156 -6.84 -6.95 -18.05
CA GLN A 156 -6.15 -6.32 -19.18
C GLN A 156 -4.67 -6.07 -18.86
N ALA A 157 -4.36 -5.72 -17.62
CA ALA A 157 -3.00 -5.52 -17.12
C ALA A 157 -2.98 -5.63 -15.59
N THR A 158 -1.84 -6.01 -15.01
CA THR A 158 -1.60 -6.05 -13.54
C THR A 158 -0.35 -5.25 -13.21
N GLU A 159 -0.21 -4.80 -11.96
CA GLU A 159 1.02 -4.15 -11.46
C GLU A 159 1.50 -2.96 -12.33
N VAL A 160 0.55 -2.16 -12.85
CA VAL A 160 0.85 -1.05 -13.76
C VAL A 160 1.26 0.18 -12.97
N CYS A 161 2.45 0.72 -13.26
CA CYS A 161 2.83 2.02 -12.73
C CYS A 161 2.18 3.14 -13.53
N VAL A 162 1.40 3.98 -12.87
CA VAL A 162 0.76 5.16 -13.44
C VAL A 162 1.32 6.43 -12.79
N TYR A 163 1.43 7.52 -13.53
CA TYR A 163 2.04 8.73 -13.05
C TYR A 163 1.51 10.02 -13.69
N SER A 164 1.61 11.11 -12.93
CA SER A 164 1.30 12.47 -13.37
C SER A 164 2.52 13.36 -13.15
N PRO A 165 3.27 13.71 -14.21
CA PRO A 165 4.28 14.76 -14.16
C PRO A 165 3.70 16.10 -13.76
N THR A 166 2.46 16.40 -14.18
CA THR A 166 1.78 17.68 -13.91
C THR A 166 1.60 17.92 -12.40
N TYR A 167 1.20 16.89 -11.65
CA TYR A 167 0.95 17.01 -10.22
C TYR A 167 2.05 16.41 -9.34
N GLY A 168 3.09 15.81 -9.93
CA GLY A 168 4.28 15.36 -9.23
C GLY A 168 4.12 14.03 -8.48
N TYR A 169 3.22 13.14 -8.93
CA TYR A 169 2.96 11.86 -8.27
C TYR A 169 3.02 10.65 -9.20
N ALA A 170 3.24 9.47 -8.61
CA ALA A 170 3.17 8.18 -9.28
C ALA A 170 2.71 7.07 -8.33
N GLY A 171 2.32 5.92 -8.84
CA GLY A 171 2.08 4.75 -8.02
C GLY A 171 1.77 3.52 -8.86
N GLN A 172 1.70 2.38 -8.18
CA GLN A 172 1.44 1.09 -8.81
C GLN A 172 0.01 0.67 -8.47
N THR A 173 -0.77 0.36 -9.50
CA THR A 173 -2.11 -0.20 -9.37
C THR A 173 -2.07 -1.70 -9.55
N ASP A 174 -2.83 -2.44 -8.75
CA ASP A 174 -2.80 -3.90 -8.75
C ASP A 174 -3.35 -4.47 -10.06
N GLY A 175 -4.30 -3.79 -10.71
CA GLY A 175 -4.61 -4.06 -12.10
C GLY A 175 -5.72 -3.25 -12.74
N PHE A 176 -5.91 -3.51 -14.03
CA PHE A 176 -7.05 -3.11 -14.84
C PHE A 176 -7.81 -4.37 -15.21
N LEU A 177 -9.09 -4.43 -14.85
CA LEU A 177 -9.93 -5.59 -15.10
C LEU A 177 -11.33 -5.20 -15.57
N THR A 178 -11.99 -6.10 -16.28
CA THR A 178 -13.38 -5.97 -16.71
C THR A 178 -14.22 -7.08 -16.10
N ILE A 179 -15.35 -6.72 -15.49
CA ILE A 179 -16.36 -7.66 -14.97
C ILE A 179 -17.70 -7.25 -15.58
N ASP A 180 -18.39 -8.19 -16.24
CA ASP A 180 -19.70 -7.96 -16.87
C ASP A 180 -19.76 -6.70 -17.76
N GLY A 181 -18.66 -6.41 -18.47
CA GLY A 181 -18.53 -5.27 -19.38
C GLY A 181 -18.19 -3.93 -18.71
N VAL A 182 -18.08 -3.87 -17.38
CA VAL A 182 -17.64 -2.68 -16.64
C VAL A 182 -16.13 -2.73 -16.42
N ARG A 183 -15.41 -1.67 -16.80
CA ARG A 183 -13.95 -1.56 -16.67
C ARG A 183 -13.57 -0.93 -15.34
N PHE A 184 -12.69 -1.59 -14.61
CA PHE A 184 -12.25 -1.18 -13.28
C PHE A 184 -10.74 -0.96 -13.24
N ILE A 185 -10.35 0.03 -12.44
CA ILE A 185 -9.01 0.06 -11.84
C ILE A 185 -9.09 -0.60 -10.45
N GLY A 186 -8.27 -1.63 -10.25
CA GLY A 186 -8.33 -2.56 -9.13
C GLY A 186 -7.25 -2.32 -8.09
N ASP A 187 -7.62 -2.53 -6.83
CA ASP A 187 -6.72 -2.56 -5.66
C ASP A 187 -7.14 -3.73 -4.75
N TYR A 188 -6.22 -4.62 -4.47
CA TYR A 188 -6.40 -5.70 -3.51
C TYR A 188 -6.12 -5.18 -2.11
N LYS A 189 -6.88 -5.67 -1.15
CA LYS A 189 -6.67 -5.37 0.28
C LYS A 189 -6.78 -6.63 1.08
N THR A 190 -5.77 -6.89 1.90
CA THR A 190 -5.69 -8.11 2.71
C THR A 190 -5.77 -7.79 4.18
N SER A 191 -6.47 -8.63 4.95
CA SER A 191 -6.44 -8.57 6.41
C SER A 191 -6.46 -9.97 7.00
N ARG A 192 -5.58 -10.22 7.97
CA ARG A 192 -5.57 -11.48 8.73
C ARG A 192 -6.84 -11.60 9.56
N GLU A 193 -7.23 -10.55 10.27
CA GLU A 193 -8.44 -10.52 11.07
C GLU A 193 -9.61 -10.05 10.20
N PRO A 194 -10.68 -10.86 10.03
CA PRO A 194 -11.82 -10.50 9.21
C PRO A 194 -12.73 -9.46 9.87
N TYR A 195 -12.67 -9.31 11.20
CA TYR A 195 -13.50 -8.36 11.95
C TYR A 195 -12.65 -7.25 12.60
N ASP A 196 -13.25 -6.07 12.75
CA ASP A 196 -12.68 -4.98 13.54
C ASP A 196 -12.89 -5.19 15.05
N SER A 197 -12.35 -4.30 15.88
CA SER A 197 -12.49 -4.37 17.34
C SER A 197 -13.94 -4.20 17.84
N ARG A 198 -14.88 -3.85 16.97
CA ARG A 198 -16.31 -3.75 17.25
C ARG A 198 -17.08 -4.98 16.76
N GLY A 199 -16.40 -6.00 16.25
CA GLY A 199 -16.99 -7.22 15.70
C GLY A 199 -17.67 -7.03 14.34
N LYS A 200 -17.43 -5.90 13.65
CA LYS A 200 -17.93 -5.67 12.29
C LYS A 200 -16.96 -6.24 11.29
N LEU A 201 -17.48 -6.78 10.18
CA LEU A 201 -16.65 -7.21 9.07
C LEU A 201 -15.79 -6.03 8.58
N LYS A 202 -14.48 -6.26 8.42
CA LYS A 202 -13.59 -5.26 7.86
C LYS A 202 -13.92 -5.05 6.39
N THR A 203 -14.19 -3.80 6.06
CA THR A 203 -14.27 -3.31 4.69
C THR A 203 -13.04 -2.47 4.38
N PRO A 204 -12.76 -2.20 3.09
CA PRO A 204 -11.77 -1.19 2.72
C PRO A 204 -12.06 0.15 3.42
N TYR A 205 -11.01 0.94 3.68
CA TYR A 205 -11.14 2.31 4.16
C TYR A 205 -11.45 3.23 2.97
N PRO A 206 -12.73 3.56 2.72
CA PRO A 206 -13.15 4.19 1.47
C PRO A 206 -12.48 5.56 1.26
N GLU A 207 -12.19 6.28 2.34
CA GLU A 207 -11.56 7.60 2.29
C GLU A 207 -10.09 7.55 1.82
N GLN A 208 -9.36 6.47 2.11
CA GLN A 208 -7.97 6.32 1.64
C GLN A 208 -7.93 5.69 0.26
N VAL A 209 -8.68 4.61 0.05
CA VAL A 209 -8.61 3.86 -1.20
C VAL A 209 -9.30 4.62 -2.35
N GLY A 210 -10.35 5.40 -2.06
CA GLY A 210 -10.95 6.31 -3.03
C GLY A 210 -9.96 7.34 -3.57
N LEU A 211 -9.20 7.99 -2.68
CA LEU A 211 -8.17 8.95 -3.09
C LEU A 211 -7.04 8.27 -3.87
N GLN A 212 -6.59 7.09 -3.45
CA GLN A 212 -5.56 6.33 -4.15
C GLN A 212 -5.99 5.96 -5.57
N LEU A 213 -7.18 5.35 -5.73
CA LEU A 213 -7.70 4.95 -7.04
C LEU A 213 -8.01 6.15 -7.93
N ALA A 214 -8.46 7.28 -7.36
CA ALA A 214 -8.67 8.50 -8.13
C ALA A 214 -7.36 9.08 -8.65
N ALA A 215 -6.31 9.12 -7.81
CA ALA A 215 -4.98 9.52 -8.24
C ALA A 215 -4.49 8.67 -9.42
N TYR A 216 -4.67 7.36 -9.34
CA TYR A 216 -4.25 6.43 -10.40
C TYR A 216 -5.08 6.56 -11.67
N ARG A 217 -6.42 6.66 -11.55
CA ARG A 217 -7.33 6.81 -12.69
C ARG A 217 -7.06 8.06 -13.51
N TYR A 218 -6.76 9.18 -12.84
CA TYR A 218 -6.54 10.48 -13.47
C TYR A 218 -5.06 10.82 -13.64
N ALA A 219 -4.16 9.85 -13.44
CA ALA A 219 -2.78 9.98 -13.89
C ALA A 219 -2.74 10.08 -15.43
N GLU A 220 -1.76 10.81 -15.95
CA GLU A 220 -1.67 11.11 -17.37
C GLU A 220 -1.09 9.92 -18.16
N PHE A 221 -0.16 9.19 -17.54
CA PHE A 221 0.65 8.18 -18.20
C PHE A 221 0.74 6.88 -17.42
N ALA A 222 0.89 5.78 -18.15
CA ALA A 222 1.19 4.44 -17.67
C ALA A 222 2.54 3.98 -18.22
N ALA A 223 3.33 3.35 -17.36
CA ALA A 223 4.62 2.77 -17.72
C ALA A 223 4.42 1.41 -18.41
N VAL A 224 5.12 1.23 -19.53
CA VAL A 224 5.23 -0.03 -20.29
C VAL A 224 6.62 -0.67 -20.17
N TRP A 225 7.41 -0.19 -19.21
CA TRP A 225 8.73 -0.68 -18.80
C TRP A 225 8.72 -0.98 -17.30
N ARG A 226 9.83 -1.50 -16.77
CA ARG A 226 10.03 -1.66 -15.33
C ARG A 226 10.31 -0.30 -14.70
N PRO A 227 9.37 0.28 -13.92
CA PRO A 227 9.60 1.58 -13.31
C PRO A 227 10.69 1.50 -12.24
N ARG A 228 11.51 2.56 -12.11
CA ARG A 228 12.50 2.68 -11.04
C ARG A 228 11.91 3.38 -9.83
N ARG A 229 12.29 2.94 -8.63
CA ARG A 229 11.81 3.47 -7.36
C ARG A 229 12.94 3.58 -6.35
N THR A 230 12.86 4.57 -5.47
CA THR A 230 13.74 4.66 -4.30
C THR A 230 12.93 5.04 -3.06
N GLU A 231 13.42 4.67 -1.87
CA GLU A 231 12.83 5.07 -0.59
C GLU A 231 13.86 5.78 0.28
N GLN A 232 13.57 7.02 0.65
CA GLN A 232 14.42 7.83 1.52
C GLN A 232 13.59 8.46 2.64
N PHE A 233 14.05 8.36 3.89
CA PHE A 233 13.34 8.87 5.06
C PHE A 233 11.89 8.38 5.15
N ARG A 234 11.65 7.10 4.80
CA ARG A 234 10.32 6.46 4.76
C ARG A 234 9.35 7.09 3.76
N ARG A 235 9.88 7.77 2.74
CA ARG A 235 9.13 8.34 1.62
C ARG A 235 9.59 7.66 0.35
N ARG A 236 8.62 7.22 -0.43
CA ARG A 236 8.84 6.49 -1.66
C ARG A 236 8.71 7.43 -2.84
N TYR A 237 9.63 7.30 -3.79
CA TYR A 237 9.70 8.10 -5.01
C TYR A 237 9.81 7.20 -6.23
N TYR A 238 9.16 7.59 -7.32
CA TYR A 238 9.36 6.99 -8.63
C TYR A 238 10.29 7.87 -9.46
N LEU A 239 11.15 7.23 -10.23
CA LEU A 239 12.23 7.85 -10.98
C LEU A 239 12.03 7.54 -12.46
N LEU A 240 11.92 8.61 -13.26
CA LEU A 240 11.59 8.50 -14.68
C LEU A 240 12.62 9.27 -15.50
N GLY A 241 13.41 8.56 -16.29
CA GLY A 241 14.35 9.12 -17.26
C GLY A 241 13.64 9.64 -18.50
N GLU A 242 14.33 10.43 -19.32
CA GLU A 242 13.73 11.03 -20.52
C GLU A 242 13.25 9.99 -21.54
N ALA A 243 14.08 8.98 -21.83
CA ALA A 243 13.71 7.91 -22.74
C ALA A 243 12.53 7.07 -22.22
N GLU A 244 12.46 6.84 -20.91
CA GLU A 244 11.33 6.15 -20.27
C GLU A 244 10.03 6.95 -20.49
N ARG A 245 10.04 8.25 -20.20
CA ARG A 245 8.87 9.12 -20.39
C ARG A 245 8.41 9.18 -21.85
N ALA A 246 9.32 9.06 -22.81
CA ALA A 246 8.99 9.07 -24.23
C ALA A 246 8.29 7.78 -24.70
N MET A 247 8.40 6.67 -23.96
CA MET A 247 7.73 5.40 -24.26
C MET A 247 6.38 5.25 -23.56
N ALA A 248 5.98 6.23 -22.75
CA ALA A 248 4.78 6.14 -21.94
C ALA A 248 3.50 6.11 -22.76
N GLU A 249 2.55 5.31 -22.31
CA GLU A 249 1.22 5.24 -22.89
C GLU A 249 0.23 6.00 -22.00
N PRO A 250 -0.92 6.47 -22.53
CA PRO A 250 -1.98 6.99 -21.68
C PRO A 250 -2.49 5.93 -20.69
N VAL A 251 -2.91 6.37 -19.50
CA VAL A 251 -3.58 5.46 -18.55
C VAL A 251 -4.86 4.89 -19.19
N PRO A 252 -5.12 3.57 -19.09
CA PRO A 252 -6.34 2.98 -19.62
C PRO A 252 -7.61 3.62 -19.06
N THR A 253 -8.57 3.97 -19.93
CA THR A 253 -9.87 4.49 -19.51
C THR A 253 -10.67 3.42 -18.75
N VAL A 254 -11.11 3.77 -17.54
CA VAL A 254 -11.96 2.93 -16.69
C VAL A 254 -13.26 3.64 -16.30
N ASP A 255 -14.27 2.85 -15.95
CA ASP A 255 -15.60 3.33 -15.57
C ASP A 255 -15.66 3.64 -14.06
N SER A 256 -15.02 2.82 -13.22
CA SER A 256 -14.99 2.96 -11.75
C SER A 256 -13.74 2.34 -11.12
N GLY A 257 -13.55 2.55 -9.82
CA GLY A 257 -12.59 1.80 -9.01
C GLY A 257 -13.23 0.53 -8.44
N LEU A 258 -12.41 -0.48 -8.15
CA LEU A 258 -12.82 -1.71 -7.47
C LEU A 258 -11.79 -2.07 -6.41
N VAL A 259 -12.25 -2.32 -5.18
CA VAL A 259 -11.40 -2.90 -4.15
C VAL A 259 -11.82 -4.33 -3.88
N ILE A 260 -10.87 -5.25 -3.90
CA ILE A 260 -11.09 -6.66 -3.58
C ILE A 260 -10.49 -6.92 -2.20
N GLN A 261 -11.37 -7.03 -1.20
CA GLN A 261 -11.01 -7.27 0.19
C GLN A 261 -10.93 -8.78 0.45
N ILE A 262 -9.73 -9.27 0.74
CA ILE A 262 -9.39 -10.68 0.97
C ILE A 262 -9.08 -10.90 2.45
N THR A 263 -9.74 -11.87 3.04
CA THR A 263 -9.52 -12.36 4.42
C THR A 263 -9.53 -13.89 4.42
N PRO A 264 -9.14 -14.57 5.51
CA PRO A 264 -9.25 -16.03 5.58
C PRO A 264 -10.72 -16.52 5.51
N GLU A 265 -11.68 -15.66 5.86
CA GLU A 265 -13.11 -16.00 5.92
C GLU A 265 -13.89 -15.60 4.67
N SER A 266 -13.47 -14.55 3.94
CA SER A 266 -14.20 -13.99 2.81
C SER A 266 -13.29 -13.30 1.79
N CYS A 267 -13.77 -13.20 0.54
CA CYS A 267 -13.18 -12.37 -0.50
C CYS A 267 -14.32 -11.61 -1.20
N GLU A 268 -14.48 -10.34 -0.88
CA GLU A 268 -15.59 -9.52 -1.39
C GLU A 268 -15.06 -8.29 -2.10
N SER A 269 -15.75 -7.86 -3.15
CA SER A 269 -15.34 -6.71 -3.96
C SER A 269 -16.32 -5.55 -3.84
N TYR A 270 -15.78 -4.34 -3.65
CA TYR A 270 -16.53 -3.12 -3.42
C TYR A 270 -16.23 -2.11 -4.52
N PRO A 271 -17.23 -1.66 -5.30
CA PRO A 271 -17.06 -0.52 -6.19
C PRO A 271 -16.70 0.72 -5.39
N ILE A 272 -15.65 1.42 -5.83
CA ILE A 272 -15.18 2.65 -5.20
C ILE A 272 -15.39 3.83 -6.15
N ARG A 273 -16.04 4.86 -5.64
CA ARG A 273 -16.13 6.15 -6.31
C ARG A 273 -14.74 6.79 -6.36
N CYS A 274 -14.17 6.87 -7.55
CA CYS A 274 -12.90 7.54 -7.85
C CYS A 274 -13.06 8.47 -9.05
N ASP A 275 -14.05 9.36 -9.00
CA ASP A 275 -14.33 10.35 -10.04
C ASP A 275 -13.50 11.64 -9.85
N GLU A 276 -13.75 12.64 -10.70
CA GLU A 276 -13.02 13.90 -10.73
C GLU A 276 -13.11 14.66 -9.41
N THR A 277 -14.25 14.61 -8.72
CA THR A 277 -14.40 15.18 -7.38
C THR A 277 -13.45 14.54 -6.36
N VAL A 278 -13.27 13.22 -6.44
CA VAL A 278 -12.35 12.50 -5.54
C VAL A 278 -10.90 12.76 -5.95
N HIS A 279 -10.62 12.93 -7.24
CA HIS A 279 -9.28 13.33 -7.73
C HIS A 279 -8.91 14.74 -7.25
N GLU A 280 -9.82 15.70 -7.34
CA GLU A 280 -9.62 17.05 -6.81
C GLU A 280 -9.33 17.01 -5.29
N ALA A 281 -10.06 16.19 -4.53
CA ALA A 281 -9.77 15.95 -3.12
C ALA A 281 -8.35 15.38 -2.88
N PHE A 282 -7.88 14.49 -3.75
CA PHE A 282 -6.51 13.98 -3.70
C PHE A 282 -5.47 15.07 -3.99
N LEU A 283 -5.74 15.99 -4.92
CA LEU A 283 -4.83 17.11 -5.20
C LEU A 283 -4.66 18.04 -3.99
N PHE A 284 -5.71 18.26 -3.17
CA PHE A 284 -5.54 18.96 -1.89
C PHE A 284 -4.62 18.20 -0.91
N ALA A 285 -4.63 16.86 -0.93
CA ALA A 285 -3.69 16.06 -0.14
C ALA A 285 -2.24 16.20 -0.66
N VAL A 286 -2.03 16.36 -1.97
CA VAL A 286 -0.73 16.70 -2.56
C VAL A 286 -0.21 18.02 -2.00
N GLU A 287 -1.05 19.07 -1.94
CA GLU A 287 -0.64 20.36 -1.38
C GLU A 287 -0.40 20.30 0.12
N ALA A 288 -1.22 19.57 0.88
CA ALA A 288 -0.98 19.35 2.30
C ALA A 288 0.36 18.63 2.53
N PHE A 289 0.66 17.60 1.74
CA PHE A 289 1.95 16.92 1.76
C PHE A 289 3.10 17.87 1.43
N ARG A 290 2.96 18.69 0.38
CA ARG A 290 3.98 19.67 -0.01
C ARG A 290 4.23 20.69 1.11
N TRP A 291 3.18 21.18 1.74
CA TRP A 291 3.27 22.11 2.87
C TRP A 291 4.05 21.51 4.04
N LEU A 292 3.65 20.31 4.51
CA LEU A 292 4.25 19.66 5.67
C LEU A 292 5.75 19.36 5.47
N ASN A 293 6.14 19.02 4.25
CA ASN A 293 7.47 18.50 3.97
C ASN A 293 8.43 19.51 3.35
N TYR A 294 7.93 20.55 2.68
CA TYR A 294 8.75 21.52 1.96
C TYR A 294 8.39 22.97 2.30
N THR A 295 7.17 23.42 1.98
CA THR A 295 6.82 24.85 2.06
C THR A 295 6.93 25.39 3.49
N SER A 296 6.46 24.64 4.49
CA SER A 296 6.53 25.05 5.90
C SER A 296 7.96 25.26 6.43
N LYS A 297 9.00 24.79 5.73
CA LYS A 297 10.39 24.94 6.18
C LYS A 297 10.94 26.35 5.95
N THR A 298 10.26 27.17 5.14
CA THR A 298 10.72 28.52 4.77
C THR A 298 9.84 29.64 5.31
N VAL A 299 8.76 29.32 6.03
CA VAL A 299 7.75 30.32 6.42
C VAL A 299 8.12 31.14 7.66
N MET A 300 9.09 30.67 8.46
CA MET A 300 9.52 31.38 9.66
C MET A 300 10.57 32.43 9.29
N GLY A 301 10.24 33.70 9.49
CA GLY A 301 11.19 34.81 9.36
C GLY A 301 12.18 34.86 10.54
N GLY A 302 13.15 35.78 10.44
CA GLY A 302 14.03 36.10 11.56
C GLY A 302 13.26 36.64 12.77
N ALA A 303 13.87 36.54 13.95
CA ALA A 303 13.32 37.19 15.14
C ALA A 303 13.20 38.70 14.92
N LEU A 304 12.16 39.32 15.45
CA LEU A 304 12.00 40.77 15.38
C LEU A 304 13.12 41.45 16.16
N GLU A 305 13.80 42.40 15.52
CA GLU A 305 14.81 43.24 16.17
C GLU A 305 14.17 44.54 16.64
N SER A 306 14.46 44.95 17.87
CA SER A 306 14.10 46.29 18.35
C SER A 306 14.86 47.33 17.53
N ALA A 307 14.18 48.39 17.09
CA ALA A 307 14.87 49.56 16.57
C ALA A 307 15.77 50.13 17.69
N GLY A 308 17.06 49.84 17.63
CA GLY A 308 18.02 50.41 18.59
C GLY A 308 17.92 51.93 18.59
N ASP A 309 18.11 52.53 19.78
CA ASP A 309 18.03 53.98 20.00
C ASP A 309 18.88 54.73 18.97
N ARG A 310 18.22 55.43 18.04
CA ARG A 310 18.85 56.41 17.14
C ARG A 310 18.95 57.76 17.81
#